data_AF-A0A645JHU9-F1
#
_entry.id   AF-A0A645JHU9-F1
#
_cell.length_a   1.000
_cell.length_b   1.000
_cell.length_c   1.000
_cell.angle_alpha   90.00
_cell.angle_beta   90.00
_cell.angle_gamma   90.00
#
_symmetry.space_group_name_H-M   'P 1'
#
loop_
_entity.id
_entity.type
_entity.pdbx_description
1 polymer ?
#
loop_
_entity_poly.entity_id
_entity_poly.type
_entity_poly.pdbx_seq_one_letter_code
_entity_poly.pdbx_strand_id
1 'polypeptide(L)'
;MTRVQKERFQDLMEYERVKNVYTLKNDMLANSKPNLKILHPLPRVTEIDPDVDSNEKAYYFQQAQNGLYVRQAILSKVLAHNP
;
A
#
# COMPACT_ATOMS: atom_id res chain seq x y z
N MET A 1 -1.79 -5.62 -1.01
CA MET A 1 -1.59 -5.15 -2.40
C MET A 1 -0.16 -4.69 -2.57
N THR A 2 0.43 -4.84 -3.76
CA THR A 2 1.80 -4.39 -4.06
C THR A 2 1.84 -3.75 -5.44
N ARG A 3 2.66 -2.70 -5.59
CA ARG A 3 2.88 -2.03 -6.88
C ARG A 3 3.55 -2.95 -7.89
N VAL A 4 2.99 -3.03 -9.09
CA VAL A 4 3.69 -3.56 -10.27
C VAL A 4 4.77 -2.55 -10.67
N GLN A 5 6.03 -2.92 -10.47
CA GLN A 5 7.16 -2.00 -10.64
C GLN A 5 7.60 -1.99 -12.11
N LYS A 6 7.24 -0.94 -12.85
CA LYS A 6 7.61 -0.71 -14.25
C LYS A 6 9.12 -0.85 -14.48
N GLU A 7 9.91 -0.36 -13.54
CA GLU A 7 11.38 -0.39 -13.54
C GLU A 7 11.99 -1.80 -13.46
N ARG A 8 11.18 -2.85 -13.22
CA ARG A 8 11.65 -4.25 -13.18
C ARG A 8 11.45 -5.02 -14.48
N PHE A 9 10.80 -4.42 -15.48
CA PHE A 9 10.55 -5.07 -16.76
C PHE A 9 11.62 -4.70 -17.79
N GLN A 10 12.07 -5.68 -18.57
CA GLN A 10 12.97 -5.47 -19.70
C GLN A 10 12.22 -4.97 -20.94
N ASP A 11 10.96 -5.39 -21.10
CA ASP A 11 10.06 -4.98 -22.17
C ASP A 11 8.85 -4.22 -21.61
N LEU A 12 8.60 -3.03 -22.14
CA LEU A 12 7.44 -2.21 -21.77
C LEU A 12 6.12 -2.87 -22.16
N MET A 13 6.06 -3.66 -23.24
CA MET A 13 4.82 -4.36 -23.60
C MET A 13 4.45 -5.42 -22.58
N GLU A 14 5.44 -6.06 -21.95
CA GLU A 14 5.20 -7.00 -20.86
C GLU A 14 4.58 -6.32 -19.64
N TYR A 15 5.14 -5.18 -19.24
CA TYR A 15 4.58 -4.35 -18.18
C TYR A 15 3.13 -3.94 -18.47
N GLU A 16 2.86 -3.43 -19.67
CA GLU A 16 1.53 -2.95 -20.06
C GLU A 16 0.47 -4.07 -20.01
N ARG A 17 0.87 -5.31 -20.32
CA ARG A 17 -0.02 -6.48 -20.26
C ARG A 17 -0.40 -6.86 -18.82
N VAL A 18 0.51 -6.67 -17.86
CA VAL A 18 0.33 -7.19 -16.49
C VAL A 18 -0.05 -6.15 -15.45
N LYS A 19 0.20 -4.85 -15.70
CA LYS A 19 0.01 -3.77 -14.72
C LYS A 19 -1.42 -3.65 -14.15
N ASN A 20 -2.43 -4.16 -14.86
CA ASN A 20 -3.84 -4.08 -14.47
C ASN A 20 -4.47 -5.45 -14.16
N VAL A 21 -3.68 -6.53 -14.09
CA VAL A 21 -4.22 -7.88 -13.85
C VAL A 21 -4.82 -8.00 -12.45
N TYR A 22 -4.27 -7.28 -11.47
CA TYR A 22 -4.72 -7.29 -10.08
C TYR A 22 -5.01 -5.86 -9.59
N THR A 23 -6.16 -5.33 -10.01
CA THR A 23 -6.69 -4.05 -9.51
C THR A 23 -7.78 -4.32 -8.49
N LEU A 24 -7.57 -3.90 -7.24
CA LEU A 24 -8.61 -3.94 -6.21
C LEU A 24 -9.59 -2.80 -6.43
N LYS A 25 -10.88 -3.13 -6.47
CA LYS A 25 -12.01 -2.19 -6.53
C LYS A 25 -12.89 -2.33 -5.30
N ASN A 26 -13.71 -1.32 -5.02
CA ASN A 26 -14.54 -1.29 -3.82
C ASN A 26 -15.60 -2.40 -3.80
N ASP A 27 -16.17 -2.76 -4.95
CA ASP A 27 -17.17 -3.83 -5.09
C ASP A 27 -16.66 -5.22 -4.65
N MET A 28 -15.37 -5.49 -4.86
CA MET A 28 -14.70 -6.73 -4.43
C MET A 28 -14.68 -6.89 -2.90
N LEU A 29 -14.92 -5.82 -2.15
CA LEU A 29 -14.89 -5.82 -0.68
C LEU A 29 -16.25 -6.17 -0.06
N ALA A 30 -17.32 -6.31 -0.84
CA ALA A 30 -18.69 -6.49 -0.35
C ALA A 30 -18.83 -7.68 0.64
N ASN A 31 -18.15 -8.80 0.37
CA ASN A 31 -18.22 -10.02 1.19
C ASN A 31 -17.00 -10.21 2.11
N SER A 32 -16.17 -9.19 2.28
CA SER A 32 -14.99 -9.27 3.13
C SER A 32 -15.32 -9.01 4.60
N LYS A 33 -14.54 -9.60 5.51
CA LYS A 33 -14.74 -9.45 6.96
C LYS A 33 -14.84 -7.97 7.37
N PRO A 34 -15.71 -7.59 8.32
CA PRO A 34 -15.85 -6.21 8.78
C PRO A 34 -14.53 -5.61 9.32
N ASN A 35 -13.69 -6.43 9.94
CA ASN A 35 -12.41 -6.01 10.50
C ASN A 35 -11.23 -6.07 9.52
N LEU A 36 -11.46 -6.36 8.24
CA LEU A 36 -10.40 -6.36 7.24
C LEU A 36 -9.81 -4.96 7.09
N LYS A 37 -8.47 -4.89 6.99
CA LYS A 37 -7.74 -3.64 6.70
C LYS A 37 -6.83 -3.86 5.50
N ILE A 38 -6.88 -2.93 4.55
CA ILE A 38 -6.11 -2.96 3.31
C ILE A 38 -4.86 -2.14 3.53
N LEU A 39 -3.71 -2.78 3.33
CA LEU A 39 -2.39 -2.17 3.41
C LEU A 39 -1.74 -2.06 2.02
N HIS A 40 -0.96 -1.00 1.85
CA HIS A 40 -0.19 -0.72 0.65
C HIS A 40 1.02 0.16 1.00
N PRO A 41 2.25 -0.20 0.57
CA PRO A 41 3.45 0.56 0.94
C PRO A 41 3.55 1.93 0.26
N LEU A 42 2.76 2.18 -0.79
CA LEU A 42 2.81 3.36 -1.65
C LEU A 42 4.17 3.55 -2.36
N PRO A 43 4.27 4.39 -3.40
CA PRO A 43 3.15 4.97 -4.17
C PRO A 43 2.32 3.87 -4.84
N ARG A 44 1.03 4.13 -5.07
CA ARG A 44 0.17 3.25 -5.89
C ARG A 44 0.04 3.77 -7.32
N VAL A 45 -0.26 2.90 -8.27
CA VAL A 45 -0.49 3.26 -9.68
C VAL A 45 -1.87 2.81 -10.14
N THR A 46 -2.08 1.50 -10.27
CA THR A 46 -3.33 0.89 -10.79
C THR A 46 -3.79 -0.29 -9.95
N GLU A 47 -2.99 -0.73 -8.99
CA GLU A 47 -3.25 -1.89 -8.14
C GLU A 47 -4.39 -1.64 -7.13
N ILE A 48 -4.73 -0.38 -6.82
CA ILE A 48 -5.88 -0.02 -5.98
C ILE A 48 -6.61 1.14 -6.66
N ASP A 49 -7.86 0.90 -7.04
CA ASP A 49 -8.73 1.92 -7.61
C ASP A 49 -9.04 3.01 -6.57
N PRO A 50 -9.06 4.31 -6.93
CA PRO A 50 -9.44 5.39 -6.02
C PRO A 50 -10.82 5.20 -5.35
N ASP A 51 -11.73 4.41 -5.94
CA ASP A 51 -13.03 4.11 -5.31
C ASP A 51 -12.90 3.46 -3.92
N VAL A 52 -11.79 2.74 -3.68
CA VAL A 52 -11.47 2.07 -2.41
C VAL A 52 -11.15 3.08 -1.31
N ASP A 53 -10.72 4.31 -1.62
CA ASP A 53 -10.30 5.30 -0.62
C ASP A 53 -11.40 5.68 0.36
N SER A 54 -12.63 5.65 -0.10
CA SER A 54 -13.81 5.96 0.71
C SER A 54 -14.24 4.80 1.62
N ASN A 55 -13.68 3.60 1.41
CA ASN A 55 -14.02 2.42 2.20
C ASN A 55 -13.32 2.47 3.57
N GLU A 56 -14.05 2.17 4.65
CA GLU A 56 -13.52 2.08 6.02
C GLU A 56 -12.37 1.06 6.20
N LYS A 57 -12.21 0.15 5.23
CA LYS A 57 -11.15 -0.86 5.19
C LYS A 57 -9.85 -0.30 4.60
N ALA A 58 -9.86 0.86 3.94
CA ALA A 58 -8.66 1.51 3.40
C ALA A 58 -7.76 2.05 4.52
N TYR A 59 -6.64 1.37 4.78
CA TYR A 59 -5.75 1.70 5.90
C TYR A 59 -4.36 2.17 5.45
N TYR A 60 -4.08 2.17 4.15
CA TYR A 60 -2.76 2.53 3.60
C TYR A 60 -2.36 4.00 3.85
N PHE A 61 -3.31 4.93 4.02
CA PHE A 61 -2.98 6.30 4.45
C PHE A 61 -2.52 6.35 5.90
N GLN A 62 -3.25 5.69 6.80
CA GLN A 62 -2.85 5.57 8.21
C GLN A 62 -1.51 4.83 8.33
N GLN A 63 -1.30 3.80 7.53
CA GLN A 63 -0.02 3.08 7.44
C GLN A 63 1.14 4.03 7.07
N ALA A 64 0.96 4.90 6.07
CA ALA A 64 1.97 5.86 5.66
C ALA A 64 2.29 6.86 6.79
N GLN A 65 1.27 7.36 7.47
CA GLN A 65 1.43 8.21 8.65
C GLN A 65 2.17 7.46 9.78
N ASN A 66 1.84 6.19 10.02
CA ASN A 66 2.51 5.36 11.02
C ASN A 66 4.01 5.20 10.74
N GLY A 67 4.44 5.32 9.47
CA GLY A 67 5.84 5.37 9.09
C GLY A 67 6.63 6.51 9.76
N LEU A 68 6.00 7.66 10.04
CA LEU A 68 6.61 8.76 10.79
C LEU A 68 6.94 8.31 12.23
N TYR A 69 5.93 7.81 12.95
CA TYR A 69 6.06 7.41 14.35
C TYR A 69 7.04 6.25 14.52
N VAL A 70 7.01 5.27 13.62
CA VAL A 70 7.94 4.14 13.64
C VAL A 70 9.38 4.63 13.44
N ARG A 71 9.62 5.54 12.49
CA ARG A 71 10.98 6.11 12.29
C ARG A 71 11.45 6.91 13.50
N GLN A 72 10.58 7.72 14.11
CA GLN A 72 10.90 8.43 15.35
C GLN A 72 11.29 7.48 16.48
N ALA A 73 10.52 6.39 16.67
CA ALA A 73 10.81 5.38 17.68
C ALA A 73 12.13 4.64 17.41
N ILE A 74 12.40 4.26 16.15
CA ILE A 74 13.65 3.61 15.77
C ILE A 74 14.84 4.54 16.01
N LEU A 75 14.76 5.80 15.56
CA LEU A 75 15.82 6.79 15.76
C LEU A 75 16.05 7.06 17.24
N SER A 76 14.99 7.22 18.03
CA SER A 76 15.09 7.37 19.49
C SER A 76 15.79 6.17 20.12
N LYS A 77 15.44 4.94 19.74
CA LYS A 77 16.08 3.73 20.28
C LYS A 77 17.56 3.59 19.91
N VAL A 78 17.94 3.97 18.70
CA VAL A 78 19.33 3.82 18.21
C VAL A 78 20.23 4.96 18.70
N LEU A 79 19.69 6.17 18.83
CA LEU A 79 20.46 7.37 19.20
C LEU A 79 20.37 7.74 20.68
N ALA A 80 19.39 7.24 21.42
CA ALA A 80 19.36 7.43 22.87
C ALA A 80 20.58 6.74 23.48
N HIS A 81 21.51 7.55 23.97
CA HIS A 81 22.60 7.10 24.82
C HIS A 81 21.97 6.58 26.11
N ASN A 82 21.98 5.27 26.32
CA ASN A 82 21.77 4.74 27.66
C ASN A 82 22.94 5.25 28.52
N PRO A 83 22.70 6.06 29.57
CA PRO A 83 23.73 6.26 30.59
C PRO A 83 24.10 4.93 31.27
#